data_AF-A0AAC9BMR0-F1
#
_entry.id   AF-A0AAC9BMR0-F1
#
_cell.length_a   1.000
_cell.length_b   1.000
_cell.length_c   1.000
_cell.angle_alpha   90.00
_cell.angle_beta   90.00
_cell.angle_gamma   90.00
#
_symmetry.space_group_name_H-M   'P 1'
#
loop_
_entity.id
_entity.type
_entity.pdbx_description
1 polymer ?
#
loop_
_entity_poly.entity_id
_entity_poly.type
_entity_poly.pdbx_seq_one_letter_code
_entity_poly.pdbx_strand_id
1 'polypeptide(L)'
;MRSEHPIDPAIRERIIAEINVIERANDVRVLYACESGSRGWGFASPDSDYDVRFLYVHPLDWYLRVEPQRDVIEKPISDELDVSGWELRKALQLLHRSNPTLLEWLNSPVVYREDARAVSDLRTLAPDFFYPVKGRHHYLAMGKKNFRGYLQDEVVRYKKYLYVLRPLLAVRWIDAGRGMPPMRFAELVAGTVDDATLLAEIDDLLAIKMRCGEAEQGPRRPAIHSFIEAMLAEAEHDPQYKQPQGDPVELDHFLHSVVLGERYQHAT
;
A
#
# COMPACT_ATOMS: atom_id res chain seq x y z
N MET A 1 -10.26 -9.75 15.95
CA MET A 1 -9.23 -8.76 15.57
C MET A 1 -9.84 -7.37 15.44
N ARG A 2 -9.66 -6.50 16.45
CA ARG A 2 -9.86 -5.04 16.32
C ARG A 2 -8.55 -4.38 16.75
N SER A 3 -7.55 -4.49 15.89
CA SER A 3 -6.28 -3.81 16.08
C SER A 3 -6.41 -2.42 15.46
N GLU A 4 -6.93 -1.47 16.22
CA GLU A 4 -6.61 -0.07 15.96
C GLU A 4 -5.20 0.13 16.52
N HIS A 5 -4.24 0.47 15.65
CA HIS A 5 -2.94 0.97 16.08
C HIS A 5 -3.02 2.49 16.07
N PRO A 6 -3.49 3.12 17.16
CA PRO A 6 -3.49 4.57 17.23
C PRO A 6 -2.05 5.06 17.11
N ILE A 7 -1.87 6.11 16.32
CA ILE A 7 -0.60 6.82 16.24
C ILE A 7 -0.53 7.74 17.44
N ASP A 8 0.57 7.67 18.20
CA ASP A 8 0.87 8.60 19.28
C ASP A 8 0.68 10.05 18.79
N PRO A 9 -0.11 10.89 19.50
CA PRO A 9 -0.33 12.29 19.11
C PRO A 9 0.95 13.08 18.84
N ALA A 10 2.00 12.89 19.64
CA ALA A 10 3.27 13.59 19.45
C ALA A 10 3.98 13.14 18.16
N ILE A 11 3.90 11.84 17.82
CA ILE A 11 4.43 11.34 16.55
C ILE A 11 3.61 11.86 15.38
N ARG A 12 2.28 11.91 15.50
CA ARG A 12 1.41 12.49 14.47
C ARG A 12 1.76 13.96 14.22
N GLU A 13 1.95 14.75 15.27
CA GLU A 13 2.39 16.15 15.16
C GLU A 13 3.75 16.26 14.47
N ARG A 14 4.71 15.39 14.82
CA ARG A 14 6.02 15.33 14.17
C ARG A 14 5.91 15.01 12.67
N ILE A 15 5.08 14.04 12.29
CA ILE A 15 4.83 13.68 10.88
C ILE A 15 4.20 14.87 10.13
N ILE A 16 3.22 15.53 10.72
CA ILE A 16 2.57 16.72 10.11
C ILE A 16 3.58 17.87 9.94
N ALA A 17 4.42 18.11 10.94
CA ALA A 17 5.49 19.10 10.87
C ALA A 17 6.48 18.78 9.76
N GLU A 18 6.83 17.50 9.60
CA GLU A 18 7.73 17.04 8.55
C GLU A 18 7.15 17.21 7.14
N ILE A 19 5.85 16.93 6.97
CA ILE A 19 5.15 17.21 5.71
C ILE A 19 5.16 18.71 5.39
N ASN A 20 4.97 19.58 6.39
CA ASN A 20 5.06 21.04 6.20
C ASN A 20 6.46 21.49 5.76
N VAL A 21 7.51 20.85 6.29
CA VAL A 21 8.89 21.12 5.87
C VAL A 21 9.11 20.68 4.42
N ILE A 22 8.59 19.51 4.03
CA ILE A 22 8.67 19.00 2.66
C ILE A 22 7.99 19.95 1.67
N GLU A 23 6.76 20.42 1.97
CA GLU A 23 6.06 21.38 1.11
C GLU A 23 6.88 22.64 0.86
N ARG A 24 7.39 23.27 1.93
CA ARG A 24 8.17 24.50 1.82
C ARG A 24 9.49 24.30 1.10
N ALA A 25 10.19 23.20 1.38
CA ALA A 25 11.53 22.95 0.82
C ALA A 25 11.50 22.58 -0.67
N ASN A 26 10.40 21.99 -1.14
CA ASN A 26 10.27 21.52 -2.53
C ASN A 26 9.34 22.40 -3.37
N ASP A 27 8.70 23.42 -2.78
CA ASP A 27 7.67 24.23 -3.42
C ASP A 27 6.56 23.37 -4.03
N VAL A 28 5.96 22.52 -3.19
CA VAL A 28 4.89 21.58 -3.55
C VAL A 28 3.72 21.72 -2.60
N ARG A 29 2.55 21.28 -3.07
CA ARG A 29 1.36 21.09 -2.24
C ARG A 29 1.13 19.60 -2.01
N VAL A 30 1.11 19.16 -0.77
CA VAL A 30 0.82 17.77 -0.38
C VAL A 30 -0.70 17.61 -0.27
N LEU A 31 -1.25 16.76 -1.14
CA LEU A 31 -2.68 16.50 -1.27
C LEU A 31 -3.14 15.42 -0.28
N TYR A 32 -2.28 14.44 -0.01
CA TYR A 32 -2.63 13.28 0.80
C TYR A 32 -1.39 12.75 1.48
N ALA A 33 -1.49 12.32 2.73
CA ALA A 33 -0.46 11.59 3.43
C ALA A 33 -1.08 10.55 4.35
N CYS A 34 -0.59 9.32 4.30
CA CYS A 34 -1.10 8.19 5.05
C CYS A 34 0.01 7.25 5.52
N GLU A 35 -0.36 6.35 6.41
CA GLU A 35 0.47 5.22 6.81
C GLU A 35 0.36 4.08 5.78
N SER A 36 1.49 3.53 5.32
CA SER A 36 1.51 2.43 4.34
C SER A 36 2.16 1.14 4.86
N GLY A 37 2.58 1.12 6.12
CA GLY A 37 3.36 0.06 6.72
C GLY A 37 2.59 -0.93 7.58
N SER A 38 3.32 -1.62 8.44
CA SER A 38 2.76 -2.55 9.44
C SER A 38 1.70 -1.89 10.34
N ARG A 39 1.82 -0.58 10.62
CA ARG A 39 0.81 0.22 11.32
C ARG A 39 -0.47 0.36 10.52
N GLY A 40 -0.37 0.66 9.22
CA GLY A 40 -1.52 0.73 8.30
C GLY A 40 -2.16 -0.63 8.06
N TRP A 41 -1.37 -1.71 8.08
CA TRP A 41 -1.85 -3.08 7.93
C TRP A 41 -2.49 -3.65 9.20
N GLY A 42 -2.24 -3.08 10.38
CA GLY A 42 -2.89 -3.52 11.62
C GLY A 42 -2.06 -4.47 12.50
N PHE A 43 -0.72 -4.55 12.31
CA PHE A 43 0.15 -5.47 13.05
C PHE A 43 1.53 -4.90 13.44
N ALA A 44 1.61 -3.59 13.69
CA ALA A 44 2.85 -2.95 14.11
C ALA A 44 3.36 -3.49 15.45
N SER A 45 4.69 -3.61 15.57
CA SER A 45 5.36 -3.82 16.86
C SER A 45 5.74 -2.47 17.47
N PRO A 46 6.13 -2.43 18.75
CA PRO A 46 6.60 -1.19 19.38
C PRO A 46 7.79 -0.53 18.66
N ASP A 47 8.66 -1.33 18.04
CA ASP A 47 9.87 -0.92 17.30
C ASP A 47 9.66 -0.83 15.78
N SER A 48 8.41 -0.87 15.30
CA SER A 48 8.16 -0.67 13.87
C SER A 48 8.41 0.78 13.46
N ASP A 49 8.89 1.00 12.23
CA ASP A 49 8.99 2.33 11.60
C ASP A 49 7.63 2.88 11.19
N TYR A 50 7.50 4.21 11.08
CA TYR A 50 6.34 4.90 10.52
C TYR A 50 6.55 5.08 9.01
N ASP A 51 5.85 4.27 8.21
CA ASP A 51 5.95 4.27 6.76
C ASP A 51 4.98 5.34 6.19
N VAL A 52 5.42 6.59 6.19
CA VAL A 52 4.63 7.72 5.69
C VAL A 52 4.73 7.76 4.17
N ARG A 53 3.58 7.64 3.50
CA ARG A 53 3.45 7.78 2.05
C ARG A 53 2.53 8.94 1.72
N PHE A 54 2.93 9.76 0.75
CA PHE A 54 2.19 10.97 0.41
C PHE A 54 2.10 11.24 -1.09
N LEU A 55 1.08 12.00 -1.48
CA LEU A 55 0.86 12.52 -2.82
C LEU A 55 1.04 14.02 -2.80
N TYR A 56 1.76 14.53 -3.79
CA TYR A 56 1.98 15.96 -3.92
C TYR A 56 1.84 16.42 -5.37
N VAL A 57 1.61 17.71 -5.54
CA VAL A 57 1.48 18.38 -6.84
C VAL A 57 2.39 19.60 -6.87
N HIS A 58 2.98 19.87 -8.03
CA HIS A 58 3.76 21.09 -8.27
C HIS A 58 2.90 22.24 -8.79
N PRO A 59 3.40 23.48 -8.78
CA PRO A 59 2.85 24.57 -9.58
C PRO A 59 2.88 24.26 -11.09
N LEU A 60 2.00 24.91 -11.87
CA LEU A 60 1.86 24.69 -13.31
C LEU A 60 3.18 24.79 -14.08
N ASP A 61 4.02 25.78 -13.75
CA ASP A 61 5.30 26.04 -14.42
C ASP A 61 6.28 24.85 -14.36
N TRP A 62 6.13 23.95 -13.39
CA TRP A 62 6.92 22.72 -13.31
C TRP A 62 6.56 21.73 -14.42
N TYR A 63 5.28 21.65 -14.79
CA TYR A 63 4.77 20.78 -15.85
C TYR A 63 5.08 21.32 -17.24
N LEU A 64 5.19 22.65 -17.37
CA LEU A 64 5.49 23.36 -18.63
C LEU A 64 7.01 23.49 -18.88
N ARG A 65 7.77 22.45 -18.56
CA ARG A 65 9.23 22.36 -18.82
C ARG A 65 9.52 21.32 -19.89
N VAL A 66 10.58 21.58 -20.67
CA VAL A 66 11.02 20.68 -21.75
C VAL A 66 11.58 19.37 -21.20
N GLU A 67 12.40 19.45 -20.15
CA GLU A 67 13.03 18.27 -19.57
C GLU A 67 12.17 17.65 -18.45
N PRO A 68 12.06 16.31 -18.41
CA PRO A 68 11.44 15.61 -17.29
C PRO A 68 12.10 16.01 -15.96
N GLN A 69 11.27 16.34 -14.98
CA GLN A 69 11.70 16.68 -13.64
C GLN A 69 11.55 15.46 -12.71
N ARG A 70 12.27 15.46 -11.58
CA ARG A 70 12.17 14.38 -10.58
C ARG A 70 10.76 14.33 -9.99
N ASP A 71 10.13 13.16 -10.03
CA ASP A 71 8.72 12.93 -9.68
C ASP A 71 8.51 12.18 -8.35
N VAL A 72 9.57 12.09 -7.54
CA VAL A 72 9.59 11.44 -6.22
C VAL A 72 10.36 12.30 -5.23
N ILE A 73 9.82 12.43 -4.01
CA ILE A 73 10.52 12.99 -2.85
C ILE A 73 10.70 11.85 -1.83
N GLU A 74 11.95 11.55 -1.49
CA GLU A 74 12.33 10.56 -0.48
C GLU A 74 13.25 11.22 0.53
N LYS A 75 13.03 10.97 1.82
CA LYS A 75 13.98 11.34 2.87
C LYS A 75 14.72 10.10 3.36
N PRO A 76 16.01 10.22 3.72
CA PRO A 76 16.68 9.17 4.47
C PRO A 76 15.88 8.84 5.72
N ILE A 77 15.83 7.56 6.09
CA ILE A 77 15.16 7.13 7.32
C ILE A 77 15.83 7.85 8.49
N SER A 78 15.04 8.59 9.26
CA SER A 78 15.49 9.37 10.42
C SER A 78 14.47 9.22 11.54
N ASP A 79 14.94 8.93 12.75
CA ASP A 79 14.11 8.80 13.95
C ASP A 79 12.83 7.95 13.73
N GLU A 80 12.98 6.80 13.08
CA GLU A 80 11.91 5.82 12.77
C GLU A 80 10.90 6.28 11.70
N LEU A 81 11.12 7.42 11.03
CA LEU A 81 10.27 7.89 9.94
C LEU A 81 10.85 7.47 8.58
N ASP A 82 10.11 6.63 7.83
CA ASP A 82 10.36 6.37 6.42
C ASP A 82 9.36 7.19 5.59
N VAL A 83 9.82 8.31 5.03
CA VAL A 83 8.97 9.30 4.35
C VAL A 83 9.27 9.32 2.86
N SER A 84 8.29 8.92 2.05
CA SER A 84 8.39 8.88 0.60
C SER A 84 7.08 9.35 -0.04
N GLY A 85 7.17 10.17 -1.07
CA GLY A 85 6.01 10.69 -1.78
C GLY A 85 6.14 10.63 -3.29
N TRP A 86 5.00 10.50 -3.95
CA TRP A 86 4.88 10.54 -5.40
C TRP A 86 4.25 11.83 -5.85
N GLU A 87 4.83 12.41 -6.90
CA GLU A 87 4.18 13.47 -7.65
C GLU A 87 2.89 12.92 -8.30
N LEU A 88 1.85 13.75 -8.39
CA LEU A 88 0.52 13.33 -8.80
C LEU A 88 0.48 12.67 -10.18
N ARG A 89 1.11 13.26 -11.22
CA ARG A 89 1.18 12.66 -12.55
C ARG A 89 1.85 11.29 -12.51
N LYS A 90 2.91 11.09 -11.72
CA LYS A 90 3.50 9.76 -11.50
C LYS A 90 2.50 8.78 -10.89
N ALA A 91 1.80 9.19 -9.83
CA ALA A 91 0.82 8.36 -9.15
C ALA A 91 -0.30 7.93 -10.12
N LEU A 92 -0.80 8.85 -10.94
CA LEU A 92 -1.82 8.58 -11.97
C LEU A 92 -1.29 7.68 -13.09
N GLN A 93 -0.03 7.82 -13.52
CA GLN A 93 0.59 6.89 -14.47
C GLN A 93 0.69 5.46 -13.92
N LEU A 94 0.99 5.32 -12.62
CA LEU A 94 1.02 4.03 -11.96
C LEU A 94 -0.40 3.44 -11.82
N LEU A 95 -1.37 4.28 -11.48
CA LEU A 95 -2.79 3.92 -11.43
C LEU A 95 -3.30 3.46 -12.80
N HIS A 96 -3.00 4.17 -13.88
CA HIS A 96 -3.34 3.76 -15.25
C HIS A 96 -2.75 2.39 -15.60
N ARG A 97 -1.58 2.07 -15.05
CA ARG A 97 -0.97 0.74 -15.17
C ARG A 97 -1.57 -0.26 -14.17
N SER A 98 -2.68 0.03 -13.50
CA SER A 98 -3.30 -0.77 -12.45
C SER A 98 -2.29 -1.24 -11.40
N ASN A 99 -1.33 -0.38 -11.05
CA ASN A 99 -0.45 -0.65 -9.91
C ASN A 99 -1.27 -0.47 -8.61
N PRO A 100 -1.38 -1.50 -7.76
CA PRO A 100 -2.25 -1.43 -6.60
C PRO A 100 -1.74 -0.48 -5.50
N THR A 101 -0.47 -0.06 -5.51
CA THR A 101 0.10 0.71 -4.40
C THR A 101 -0.66 2.00 -4.09
N LEU A 102 -1.11 2.76 -5.12
CA LEU A 102 -1.90 3.97 -4.88
C LEU A 102 -3.26 3.64 -4.24
N LEU A 103 -3.91 2.59 -4.72
CA LEU A 103 -5.19 2.13 -4.16
C LEU A 103 -5.02 1.66 -2.71
N GLU A 104 -3.90 0.99 -2.39
CA GLU A 104 -3.57 0.65 -1.00
C GLU A 104 -3.40 1.89 -0.13
N TRP A 105 -2.72 2.93 -0.61
CA TRP A 105 -2.56 4.20 0.13
C TRP A 105 -3.92 4.88 0.38
N LEU A 106 -4.79 4.94 -0.63
CA LEU A 106 -6.12 5.53 -0.52
C LEU A 106 -7.06 4.77 0.44
N ASN A 107 -6.78 3.49 0.66
CA ASN A 107 -7.48 2.60 1.61
C ASN A 107 -6.80 2.56 2.99
N SER A 108 -5.82 3.41 3.26
CA SER A 108 -5.16 3.43 4.56
C SER A 108 -6.11 3.83 5.68
N PRO A 109 -6.14 3.07 6.79
CA PRO A 109 -6.95 3.42 7.96
C PRO A 109 -6.36 4.58 8.77
N VAL A 110 -5.13 5.01 8.46
CA VAL A 110 -4.43 6.07 9.19
C VAL A 110 -4.02 7.16 8.21
N VAL A 111 -4.79 8.24 8.20
CA VAL A 111 -4.55 9.43 7.39
C VAL A 111 -3.91 10.51 8.26
N TYR A 112 -2.82 11.10 7.77
CA TYR A 112 -2.08 12.21 8.40
C TYR A 112 -2.47 13.56 7.80
N ARG A 113 -2.77 13.60 6.50
CA ARG A 113 -3.20 14.80 5.78
C ARG A 113 -4.10 14.40 4.61
N GLU A 114 -5.11 15.23 4.35
CA GLU A 114 -6.02 15.05 3.24
C GLU A 114 -6.58 16.39 2.75
N ASP A 115 -6.35 16.69 1.47
CA ASP A 115 -7.15 17.66 0.72
C ASP A 115 -8.50 16.99 0.44
N ALA A 116 -9.52 17.39 1.22
CA ALA A 116 -10.83 16.75 1.23
C ALA A 116 -11.44 16.62 -0.17
N ARG A 117 -11.19 17.60 -1.05
CA ARG A 117 -11.76 17.63 -2.38
C ARG A 117 -10.96 16.75 -3.34
N ALA A 118 -9.66 16.99 -3.49
CA ALA A 118 -8.84 16.25 -4.43
C ALA A 118 -8.80 14.75 -4.11
N VAL A 119 -8.79 14.38 -2.82
CA VAL A 119 -8.76 12.97 -2.41
C VAL A 119 -10.13 12.30 -2.55
N SER A 120 -11.23 13.01 -2.32
CA SER A 120 -12.58 12.49 -2.61
C SER A 120 -12.75 12.20 -4.11
N ASP A 121 -12.36 13.16 -4.95
CA ASP A 121 -12.37 13.04 -6.41
C ASP A 121 -11.50 11.83 -6.86
N LEU A 122 -10.28 11.71 -6.33
CA LEU A 122 -9.39 10.59 -6.62
C LEU A 122 -9.93 9.23 -6.15
N ARG A 123 -10.55 9.15 -4.97
CA ARG A 123 -11.16 7.90 -4.48
C ARG A 123 -12.35 7.46 -5.34
N THR A 124 -13.02 8.40 -6.00
CA THR A 124 -14.10 8.11 -6.94
C THR A 124 -13.54 7.58 -8.26
N LEU A 125 -12.48 8.20 -8.76
CA LEU A 125 -11.86 7.86 -10.04
C LEU A 125 -11.00 6.58 -10.01
N ALA A 126 -10.26 6.34 -8.92
CA ALA A 126 -9.26 5.28 -8.88
C ALA A 126 -9.78 3.84 -9.10
N PRO A 127 -10.99 3.47 -8.64
CA PRO A 127 -11.56 2.14 -8.89
C PRO A 127 -11.67 1.77 -10.39
N ASP A 128 -11.89 2.73 -11.28
CA ASP A 128 -12.04 2.49 -12.73
C ASP A 128 -10.75 1.96 -13.39
N PHE A 129 -9.62 2.15 -12.71
CA PHE A 129 -8.30 1.74 -13.17
C PHE A 129 -7.78 0.51 -12.43
N PHE A 130 -8.56 -0.10 -11.54
CA PHE A 130 -8.19 -1.37 -10.92
C PHE A 130 -8.57 -2.54 -11.81
N TYR A 131 -7.57 -3.22 -12.36
CA TYR A 131 -7.77 -4.43 -13.15
C TYR A 131 -7.44 -5.68 -12.32
N PRO A 132 -8.43 -6.50 -11.93
CA PRO A 132 -8.23 -7.64 -11.02
C PRO A 132 -7.14 -8.61 -11.47
N VAL A 133 -7.10 -8.99 -12.75
CA VAL A 133 -6.11 -9.95 -13.28
C VAL A 133 -4.68 -9.40 -13.13
N LYS A 134 -4.48 -8.10 -13.31
CA LYS A 134 -3.16 -7.47 -13.15
C LYS A 134 -2.80 -7.25 -11.68
N GLY A 135 -3.78 -6.86 -10.85
CA GLY A 135 -3.62 -6.82 -9.40
C GLY A 135 -3.18 -8.18 -8.84
N ARG A 136 -3.87 -9.26 -9.24
CA ARG A 136 -3.54 -10.64 -8.89
C ARG A 136 -2.08 -10.97 -9.23
N HIS A 137 -1.66 -10.68 -10.46
CA HIS A 137 -0.27 -10.92 -10.88
C HIS A 137 0.75 -10.11 -10.07
N HIS A 138 0.45 -8.85 -9.78
CA HIS A 138 1.32 -8.00 -8.97
C HIS A 138 1.54 -8.61 -7.57
N TYR A 139 0.44 -8.94 -6.89
CA TYR A 139 0.52 -9.53 -5.55
C TYR A 139 1.18 -10.91 -5.57
N LEU A 140 0.85 -11.76 -6.53
CA LEU A 140 1.48 -13.08 -6.67
C LEU A 140 2.99 -12.97 -6.88
N ALA A 141 3.44 -12.07 -7.76
CA ALA A 141 4.87 -11.84 -8.00
C ALA A 141 5.58 -11.33 -6.74
N MET A 142 4.93 -10.44 -5.97
CA MET A 142 5.43 -9.96 -4.69
C MET A 142 5.53 -11.09 -3.65
N GLY A 143 4.49 -11.93 -3.52
CA GLY A 143 4.49 -13.09 -2.63
C GLY A 143 5.59 -14.09 -2.99
N LYS A 144 5.73 -14.44 -4.28
CA LYS A 144 6.81 -15.32 -4.79
C LYS A 144 8.21 -14.77 -4.48
N LYS A 145 8.43 -13.46 -4.71
CA LYS A 145 9.70 -12.79 -4.41
C LYS A 145 10.02 -12.83 -2.92
N ASN A 146 9.05 -12.47 -2.07
CA ASN A 146 9.23 -12.43 -0.62
C ASN A 146 9.45 -13.83 -0.03
N PHE A 147 8.72 -14.84 -0.50
CA PHE A 147 8.88 -16.22 -0.05
C PHE A 147 10.30 -16.73 -0.33
N ARG A 148 10.77 -16.54 -1.57
CA ARG A 148 12.13 -16.91 -1.99
C ARG A 148 13.21 -16.17 -1.22
N GLY A 149 12.98 -14.91 -0.89
CA GLY A 149 13.96 -14.07 -0.21
C GLY A 149 14.06 -14.29 1.30
N TYR A 150 13.01 -14.79 1.96
CA TYR A 150 12.91 -14.71 3.42
C TYR A 150 12.58 -16.01 4.15
N LEU A 151 11.93 -16.98 3.50
CA LEU A 151 11.33 -18.13 4.19
C LEU A 151 11.95 -19.48 3.77
N GLN A 152 13.22 -19.47 3.37
CA GLN A 152 13.92 -20.66 2.86
C GLN A 152 14.71 -21.43 3.93
N ASP A 153 14.94 -20.84 5.11
CA ASP A 153 15.67 -21.45 6.21
C ASP A 153 14.73 -22.16 7.21
N GLU A 154 15.25 -23.01 8.09
CA GLU A 154 14.44 -23.67 9.15
C GLU A 154 13.99 -22.70 10.24
N VAL A 155 14.84 -21.70 10.52
CA VAL A 155 14.55 -20.58 11.43
C VAL A 155 14.33 -19.33 10.60
N VAL A 156 13.18 -18.67 10.78
CA VAL A 156 12.77 -17.54 9.95
C VAL A 156 12.27 -16.38 10.80
N ARG A 157 12.41 -15.16 10.28
CA ARG A 157 11.86 -13.95 10.90
C ARG A 157 10.35 -13.95 10.78
N TYR A 158 9.66 -13.88 11.91
CA TYR A 158 8.21 -13.94 11.94
C TYR A 158 7.52 -12.78 11.22
N LYS A 159 8.10 -11.57 11.27
CA LYS A 159 7.63 -10.44 10.44
C LYS A 159 7.56 -10.82 8.95
N LYS A 160 8.50 -11.62 8.44
CA LYS A 160 8.55 -11.95 7.01
C LYS A 160 7.43 -12.88 6.56
N TYR A 161 6.87 -13.69 7.46
CA TYR A 161 5.64 -14.44 7.15
C TYR A 161 4.49 -13.49 6.79
N LEU A 162 4.28 -12.40 7.55
CA LEU A 162 3.21 -11.44 7.26
C LEU A 162 3.40 -10.74 5.90
N TYR A 163 4.65 -10.49 5.51
CA TYR A 163 5.01 -9.88 4.21
C TYR A 163 4.83 -10.85 3.02
N VAL A 164 4.77 -12.16 3.28
CA VAL A 164 4.44 -13.18 2.27
C VAL A 164 2.95 -13.47 2.27
N LEU A 165 2.34 -13.62 3.43
CA LEU A 165 0.92 -13.88 3.59
C LEU A 165 0.07 -12.77 3.00
N ARG A 166 0.34 -11.50 3.33
CA ARG A 166 -0.48 -10.38 2.88
C ARG A 166 -0.71 -10.35 1.35
N PRO A 167 0.31 -10.41 0.48
CA PRO A 167 0.08 -10.47 -0.96
C PRO A 167 -0.61 -11.77 -1.41
N LEU A 168 -0.36 -12.92 -0.77
CA LEU A 168 -1.05 -14.16 -1.16
C LEU A 168 -2.53 -14.18 -0.75
N LEU A 169 -2.88 -13.62 0.40
CA LEU A 169 -4.28 -13.41 0.78
C LEU A 169 -4.95 -12.38 -0.13
N ALA A 170 -4.22 -11.36 -0.59
CA ALA A 170 -4.70 -10.43 -1.62
C ALA A 170 -5.00 -11.14 -2.96
N VAL A 171 -4.19 -12.15 -3.34
CA VAL A 171 -4.50 -13.03 -4.48
C VAL A 171 -5.81 -13.78 -4.25
N ARG A 172 -5.98 -14.45 -3.10
CA ARG A 172 -7.25 -15.15 -2.78
C ARG A 172 -8.46 -14.22 -2.78
N TRP A 173 -8.30 -12.99 -2.30
CA TRP A 173 -9.36 -11.98 -2.29
C TRP A 173 -9.83 -11.66 -3.71
N ILE A 174 -8.87 -11.43 -4.62
CA ILE A 174 -9.14 -11.15 -6.03
C ILE A 174 -9.76 -12.37 -6.73
N ASP A 175 -9.21 -13.57 -6.48
CA ASP A 175 -9.71 -14.82 -7.06
C ASP A 175 -11.15 -15.14 -6.60
N ALA A 176 -11.54 -14.66 -5.41
CA ALA A 176 -12.92 -14.71 -4.92
C ALA A 176 -13.84 -13.63 -5.52
N GLY A 177 -13.38 -12.83 -6.49
CA GLY A 177 -14.18 -11.82 -7.18
C GLY A 177 -14.49 -10.57 -6.34
N ARG A 178 -13.75 -10.34 -5.25
CA ARG A 178 -14.03 -9.26 -4.28
C ARG A 178 -13.41 -7.90 -4.64
N GLY A 179 -12.82 -7.77 -5.84
CA GLY A 179 -12.22 -6.53 -6.32
C GLY A 179 -10.91 -6.18 -5.61
N MET A 180 -10.69 -4.89 -5.34
CA MET A 180 -9.46 -4.38 -4.71
C MET A 180 -9.32 -4.94 -3.28
N PRO A 181 -8.19 -5.56 -2.93
CA PRO A 181 -7.96 -6.05 -1.57
C PRO A 181 -7.88 -4.91 -0.53
N PRO A 182 -8.45 -5.10 0.68
CA PRO A 182 -8.35 -4.12 1.76
C PRO A 182 -6.91 -3.99 2.26
N MET A 183 -6.55 -2.81 2.77
CA MET A 183 -5.21 -2.58 3.34
C MET A 183 -5.01 -3.33 4.66
N ARG A 184 -6.08 -3.45 5.46
CA ARG A 184 -6.04 -4.10 6.78
C ARG A 184 -5.88 -5.61 6.65
N PHE A 185 -4.84 -6.15 7.28
CA PHE A 185 -4.54 -7.58 7.25
C PHE A 185 -5.65 -8.41 7.89
N ALA A 186 -6.28 -7.89 8.95
CA ALA A 186 -7.42 -8.52 9.61
C ALA A 186 -8.58 -8.80 8.65
N GLU A 187 -8.86 -7.86 7.75
CA GLU A 187 -9.95 -7.97 6.78
C GLU A 187 -9.61 -8.97 5.68
N LEU A 188 -8.34 -9.02 5.26
CA LEU A 188 -7.85 -10.06 4.35
C LEU A 188 -8.01 -11.45 4.96
N VAL A 189 -7.54 -11.66 6.19
CA VAL A 189 -7.64 -12.95 6.88
C VAL A 189 -9.10 -13.36 7.03
N ALA A 190 -9.95 -12.49 7.57
CA ALA A 190 -11.38 -12.76 7.76
C ALA A 190 -12.12 -13.05 6.44
N GLY A 191 -11.66 -12.47 5.33
CA GLY A 191 -12.27 -12.67 4.01
C GLY A 191 -11.73 -13.84 3.21
N THR A 192 -10.62 -14.46 3.62
CA THR A 192 -9.90 -15.44 2.77
C THR A 192 -9.37 -16.68 3.49
N VAL A 193 -9.43 -16.75 4.83
CA VAL A 193 -8.92 -17.89 5.61
C VAL A 193 -10.06 -18.59 6.33
N ASP A 194 -10.41 -19.79 5.86
CA ASP A 194 -11.47 -20.64 6.44
C ASP A 194 -10.90 -21.82 7.25
N ASP A 195 -9.62 -22.16 7.05
CA ASP A 195 -8.96 -23.25 7.77
C ASP A 195 -8.59 -22.83 9.20
N ALA A 196 -9.14 -23.54 10.19
CA ALA A 196 -8.97 -23.20 11.59
C ALA A 196 -7.52 -23.34 12.09
N THR A 197 -6.75 -24.26 11.52
CA THR A 197 -5.35 -24.49 11.92
C THR A 197 -4.46 -23.35 11.41
N LEU A 198 -4.63 -22.98 10.15
CA LEU A 198 -3.98 -21.83 9.53
C LEU A 198 -4.34 -20.53 10.26
N LEU A 199 -5.62 -20.33 10.57
CA LEU A 199 -6.08 -19.16 11.30
C LEU A 199 -5.42 -19.06 12.69
N ALA A 200 -5.37 -20.17 13.43
CA ALA A 200 -4.72 -20.20 14.75
C ALA A 200 -3.22 -19.86 14.66
N GLU A 201 -2.49 -20.39 13.69
CA GLU A 201 -1.08 -20.03 13.50
C GLU A 201 -0.89 -18.56 13.09
N ILE A 202 -1.78 -18.00 12.27
CA ILE A 202 -1.75 -16.58 11.89
C ILE A 202 -2.00 -15.70 13.12
N ASP A 203 -2.99 -16.03 13.94
CA ASP A 203 -3.31 -15.29 15.16
C ASP A 203 -2.14 -15.33 16.16
N ASP A 204 -1.51 -16.50 16.35
CA ASP A 204 -0.31 -16.64 17.17
C ASP A 204 0.85 -15.80 16.64
N LEU A 205 1.09 -15.83 15.32
CA LEU A 205 2.13 -15.05 14.66
C LEU A 205 1.91 -13.54 14.85
N LEU A 206 0.67 -13.07 14.70
CA LEU A 206 0.28 -11.68 14.94
C LEU A 206 0.48 -11.30 16.41
N ALA A 207 0.06 -12.16 17.34
CA ALA A 207 0.25 -11.93 18.77
C ALA A 207 1.72 -11.86 19.17
N ILE A 208 2.59 -12.66 18.54
CA ILE A 208 4.04 -12.54 18.71
C ILE A 208 4.54 -11.23 18.10
N LYS A 209 4.17 -10.92 16.86
CA LYS A 209 4.61 -9.69 16.19
C LYS A 209 4.19 -8.42 16.92
N MET A 210 3.01 -8.38 17.54
CA MET A 210 2.53 -7.19 18.24
C MET A 210 3.13 -7.04 19.64
N ARG A 211 3.61 -8.13 20.26
CA ARG A 211 4.24 -8.11 21.60
C ARG A 211 5.76 -8.00 21.55
N CYS A 212 6.38 -8.66 20.58
CA CYS A 212 7.82 -8.73 20.40
C CYS A 212 8.30 -7.72 19.35
N GLY A 213 9.61 -7.49 19.31
CA GLY A 213 10.22 -6.64 18.29
C GLY A 213 10.28 -7.29 16.89
N GLU A 214 10.66 -6.52 15.89
CA GLU A 214 10.72 -6.99 14.50
C GLU A 214 11.79 -8.06 14.23
N ALA A 215 12.77 -8.18 15.12
CA ALA A 215 13.87 -9.13 15.03
C ALA A 215 13.47 -10.57 15.42
N GLU A 216 12.26 -10.77 15.96
CA GLU A 216 11.79 -12.06 16.46
C GLU A 216 11.81 -13.14 15.38
N GLN A 217 12.38 -14.29 15.74
CA GLN A 217 12.66 -15.41 14.87
C GLN A 217 12.31 -16.72 15.56
N GLY A 218 11.94 -17.72 14.78
CA GLY A 218 11.73 -19.05 15.31
C GLY A 218 11.54 -20.07 14.20
N PRO A 219 11.22 -21.32 14.57
CA PRO A 219 10.99 -22.37 13.60
C PRO A 219 9.83 -22.01 12.67
N ARG A 220 9.83 -22.61 11.47
CA ARG A 220 8.72 -22.51 10.54
C ARG A 220 7.39 -22.88 11.21
N ARG A 221 6.34 -22.16 10.83
CA ARG A 221 4.94 -22.40 11.21
C ARG A 221 4.33 -23.35 10.16
N PRO A 222 4.11 -24.64 10.48
CA PRO A 222 3.79 -25.65 9.47
C PRO A 222 2.55 -25.34 8.65
N ALA A 223 1.43 -24.97 9.27
CA ALA A 223 0.19 -24.70 8.54
C ALA A 223 0.33 -23.48 7.62
N ILE A 224 0.96 -22.41 8.10
CA ILE A 224 1.27 -21.22 7.28
C ILE A 224 2.20 -21.59 6.12
N HIS A 225 3.25 -22.37 6.38
CA HIS A 225 4.24 -22.71 5.35
C HIS A 225 3.61 -23.58 4.25
N SER A 226 2.86 -24.63 4.62
CA SER A 226 2.14 -25.48 3.67
C SER A 226 1.11 -24.68 2.86
N PHE A 227 0.39 -23.75 3.49
CA PHE A 227 -0.51 -22.85 2.78
C PHE A 227 0.21 -22.01 1.72
N ILE A 228 1.35 -21.40 2.07
CA ILE A 228 2.16 -20.61 1.14
C ILE A 228 2.64 -21.47 -0.02
N GLU A 229 3.18 -22.66 0.24
CA GLU A 229 3.67 -23.56 -0.79
C GLU A 229 2.56 -23.99 -1.75
N ALA A 230 1.40 -24.38 -1.23
CA ALA A 230 0.23 -24.76 -2.04
C ALA A 230 -0.21 -23.60 -2.94
N MET A 231 -0.37 -22.40 -2.37
CA MET A 231 -0.76 -21.21 -3.13
C MET A 231 0.23 -20.86 -4.24
N LEU A 232 1.52 -21.03 -3.99
CA LEU A 232 2.55 -20.75 -4.98
C LEU A 232 2.67 -21.83 -6.07
N ALA A 233 2.35 -23.07 -5.74
CA ALA A 233 2.34 -24.21 -6.67
C ALA A 233 1.15 -24.16 -7.65
N GLU A 234 -0.02 -23.78 -7.17
CA GLU A 234 -1.27 -23.67 -7.96
C GLU A 234 -1.33 -22.38 -8.80
N ALA A 235 -0.34 -21.51 -8.67
CA ALA A 235 -0.35 -20.20 -9.27
C ALA A 235 -0.06 -20.23 -10.78
N GLU A 236 -1.11 -20.43 -11.58
CA GLU A 236 -1.07 -20.26 -13.03
C GLU A 236 -0.74 -18.81 -13.43
N HIS A 237 0.08 -18.68 -14.45
CA HIS A 237 0.43 -17.40 -15.07
C HIS A 237 -0.44 -17.21 -16.32
N ASP A 238 -1.39 -16.28 -16.27
CA ASP A 238 -2.13 -15.87 -17.45
C ASP A 238 -1.32 -14.80 -18.21
N PRO A 239 -0.83 -15.07 -19.43
CA PRO A 239 -0.01 -14.14 -20.20
C PRO A 239 -0.78 -12.92 -20.76
N GLN A 240 -2.11 -12.90 -20.72
CA GLN A 240 -2.94 -11.84 -21.31
C GLN A 240 -3.31 -10.70 -20.34
N TYR A 241 -2.76 -10.67 -19.12
CA TYR A 241 -3.05 -9.68 -18.06
C TYR A 241 -2.69 -8.20 -18.35
N LYS A 242 -2.18 -7.88 -19.54
CA LYS A 242 -1.53 -6.59 -19.84
C LYS A 242 -2.46 -5.49 -20.34
N GLN A 243 -3.76 -5.72 -20.48
CA GLN A 243 -4.67 -4.69 -20.97
C GLN A 243 -5.16 -3.78 -19.83
N PRO A 244 -4.80 -2.49 -19.82
CA PRO A 244 -5.40 -1.53 -18.88
C PRO A 244 -6.87 -1.29 -19.23
N GLN A 245 -7.66 -0.99 -18.20
CA GLN A 245 -9.02 -0.46 -18.30
C GLN A 245 -9.02 0.93 -17.64
N GLY A 246 -9.94 1.79 -18.08
CA GLY A 246 -10.02 3.20 -17.69
C GLY A 246 -9.56 4.16 -18.79
N ASP A 247 -10.27 5.27 -18.94
CA ASP A 247 -9.93 6.29 -19.95
C ASP A 247 -8.79 7.18 -19.43
N PRO A 248 -7.59 7.18 -20.04
CA PRO A 248 -6.50 8.04 -19.61
C PRO A 248 -6.86 9.54 -19.66
N VAL A 249 -7.83 9.94 -20.48
CA VAL A 249 -8.31 11.32 -20.54
C VAL A 249 -8.91 11.77 -19.20
N GLU A 250 -9.57 10.87 -18.46
CA GLU A 250 -10.11 11.20 -17.14
C GLU A 250 -9.01 11.46 -16.10
N LEU A 251 -7.87 10.75 -16.22
CA LEU A 251 -6.70 11.02 -15.38
C LEU A 251 -6.09 12.39 -15.72
N ASP A 252 -6.06 12.75 -17.01
CA ASP A 252 -5.57 14.06 -17.46
C ASP A 252 -6.48 15.19 -16.96
N HIS A 253 -7.81 15.03 -17.06
CA HIS A 253 -8.79 15.96 -16.51
C HIS A 253 -8.63 16.13 -14.99
N PHE A 254 -8.47 15.03 -14.27
CA PHE A 254 -8.25 15.06 -12.83
C PHE A 254 -6.94 15.80 -12.50
N LEU A 255 -5.83 15.45 -13.15
CA LEU A 255 -4.54 16.12 -12.98
C LEU A 255 -4.65 17.63 -13.23
N HIS A 256 -5.25 18.03 -14.35
CA HIS A 256 -5.43 19.43 -14.72
C HIS A 256 -6.22 20.19 -13.66
N SER A 257 -7.34 19.62 -13.20
CA SER A 257 -8.18 20.24 -12.18
C SER A 257 -7.44 20.47 -10.87
N VAL A 258 -6.56 19.54 -10.47
CA VAL A 258 -5.79 19.65 -9.23
C VAL A 258 -4.66 20.67 -9.36
N VAL A 259 -3.98 20.70 -10.52
CA VAL A 259 -2.89 21.66 -10.80
C VAL A 259 -3.43 23.09 -10.88
N LEU A 260 -4.57 23.30 -11.52
CA LEU A 260 -5.17 24.64 -11.68
C LEU A 260 -6.09 25.06 -10.52
N GLY A 261 -6.42 24.15 -9.59
CA GLY A 261 -7.35 24.43 -8.50
C GLY A 261 -8.83 24.49 -8.94
N GLU A 262 -9.15 23.91 -10.09
CA GLU A 262 -10.48 23.90 -10.69
C GLU A 262 -11.35 22.75 -10.16
N ARG A 263 -12.65 22.73 -10.51
CA ARG A 263 -13.55 21.61 -10.19
C ARG A 263 -13.34 20.42 -11.12
N TYR A 264 -13.06 19.24 -10.55
CA TYR A 264 -13.14 17.98 -11.29
C TYR A 264 -14.61 17.58 -11.44
N GLN A 265 -14.98 17.14 -12.63
CA GLN A 265 -16.30 16.57 -12.93
C GLN A 265 -16.05 15.19 -13.50
N HIS A 266 -16.32 14.16 -12.71
CA HIS A 266 -16.18 12.78 -13.15
C HIS A 266 -17.27 12.47 -14.19
N ALA A 267 -16.87 11.97 -15.36
CA ALA A 267 -17.82 11.55 -16.39
C ALA A 267 -18.60 10.33 -15.87
N THR A 268 -19.94 10.43 -15.81
CA THR A 268 -20.81 9.34 -15.34
C THR A 268 -21.15 8.38 -16.48
#